data_AF-U9UDJ3-F1
#
_entry.id   AF-U9UDJ3-F1
#
_cell.length_a   1.000
_cell.length_b   1.000
_cell.length_c   1.000
_cell.angle_alpha   90.00
_cell.angle_beta   90.00
_cell.angle_gamma   90.00
#
_symmetry.space_group_name_H-M   'P 1'
#
loop_
_entity.id
_entity.type
_entity.pdbx_description
1 polymer ?
#
loop_
_entity_poly.entity_id
_entity_poly.type
_entity_poly.pdbx_seq_one_letter_code
_entity_poly.pdbx_strand_id
1 'polypeptide(L)'
;DLIIEDNPSLNPSLHSITSEYLMTCNFMDFTSDIRLPAEITFSDLLKEINRKLECDVNTFKYKINDEEMIMVENEGDWNIAKMNLREQKISCFDIYIVEITIEKEQAVVLLA
;
A
#
# COMPACT_ATOMS: atom_id res chain seq x y z
N ASP A 1 -5.37 -35.86 -42.64
CA ASP A 1 -5.89 -34.70 -41.88
C ASP A 1 -5.78 -34.97 -40.40
N LEU A 2 -4.85 -34.27 -39.76
CA LEU A 2 -4.68 -34.24 -38.31
C LEU A 2 -5.60 -33.16 -37.76
N ILE A 3 -6.67 -33.55 -37.07
CA ILE A 3 -7.51 -32.60 -36.31
C ILE A 3 -6.82 -32.44 -34.95
N ILE A 4 -6.15 -31.30 -34.76
CA ILE A 4 -5.71 -30.87 -33.44
C ILE A 4 -6.91 -30.16 -32.81
N GLU A 5 -7.55 -30.80 -31.83
CA GLU A 5 -8.47 -30.11 -30.93
C GLU A 5 -7.62 -29.31 -29.94
N ASP A 6 -7.48 -28.01 -30.22
CA ASP A 6 -6.93 -27.04 -29.28
C ASP A 6 -7.82 -27.01 -28.03
N ASN A 7 -7.31 -27.63 -26.98
CA ASN A 7 -7.80 -27.48 -25.64
C ASN A 7 -6.94 -26.40 -24.95
N PRO A 8 -7.41 -25.16 -24.81
CA PRO A 8 -7.02 -24.37 -23.67
C PRO A 8 -8.07 -24.65 -22.59
N SER A 9 -7.87 -25.75 -21.86
CA SER A 9 -8.15 -25.72 -20.43
C SER A 9 -7.22 -24.65 -19.85
N LEU A 10 -7.60 -23.38 -20.04
CA LEU A 10 -7.13 -22.25 -19.26
C LEU A 10 -7.56 -22.61 -17.85
N ASN A 11 -6.67 -23.30 -17.14
CA ASN A 11 -6.71 -23.42 -15.70
C ASN A 11 -6.85 -21.98 -15.20
N PRO A 12 -8.02 -21.55 -14.72
CA PRO A 12 -8.01 -20.43 -13.81
C PRO A 12 -7.61 -21.09 -12.50
N SER A 13 -6.32 -21.42 -12.33
CA SER A 13 -5.76 -21.24 -10.99
C SER A 13 -5.75 -19.73 -10.77
N LEU A 14 -6.96 -19.18 -10.61
CA LEU A 14 -7.22 -17.82 -10.21
C LEU A 14 -6.69 -17.80 -8.78
N HIS A 15 -5.39 -17.53 -8.70
CA HIS A 15 -4.66 -17.28 -7.48
C HIS A 15 -5.55 -16.37 -6.66
N SER A 16 -6.00 -16.85 -5.49
CA SER A 16 -6.87 -16.14 -4.56
C SER A 16 -6.52 -14.66 -4.56
N ILE A 17 -7.28 -13.85 -5.32
CA ILE A 17 -7.00 -12.43 -5.44
C ILE A 17 -7.48 -11.85 -4.13
N THR A 18 -6.55 -11.47 -3.26
CA THR A 18 -6.90 -10.69 -2.08
C THR A 18 -7.65 -9.46 -2.58
N SER A 19 -8.95 -9.38 -2.26
CA SER A 19 -9.80 -8.30 -2.76
C SER A 19 -9.58 -7.01 -1.97
N GLU A 20 -9.04 -7.14 -0.76
CA GLU A 20 -8.78 -6.04 0.17
C GLU A 20 -7.46 -6.26 0.92
N TYR A 21 -6.77 -5.18 1.23
CA TYR A 21 -5.63 -5.15 2.14
C TYR A 21 -6.04 -4.59 3.51
N LEU A 22 -5.44 -5.11 4.57
CA LEU A 22 -5.42 -4.49 5.89
C LEU A 22 -4.05 -3.83 6.09
N MET A 23 -4.02 -2.51 6.13
CA MET A 23 -2.79 -1.74 6.25
C MET A 23 -2.74 -1.06 7.61
N THR A 24 -1.68 -1.33 8.38
CA THR A 24 -1.40 -0.66 9.65
C THR A 24 -0.55 0.58 9.39
N CYS A 25 -1.10 1.77 9.61
CA CYS A 25 -0.36 3.02 9.50
C CYS A 25 0.34 3.34 10.82
N ASN A 26 1.67 3.45 10.81
CA ASN A 26 2.46 3.86 11.96
C ASN A 26 3.07 5.25 11.73
N PHE A 27 2.74 6.20 12.61
CA PHE A 27 3.27 7.56 12.59
C PHE A 27 3.51 8.05 14.02
N MET A 28 4.77 8.25 14.38
CA MET A 28 5.19 8.56 15.77
C MET A 28 4.58 7.54 16.77
N ASP A 29 3.85 8.01 17.78
CA ASP A 29 3.17 7.18 18.78
C ASP A 29 1.74 6.77 18.36
N PHE A 30 1.32 7.10 17.13
CA PHE A 30 -0.01 6.79 16.62
C PHE A 30 0.03 5.61 15.64
N THR A 31 -0.86 4.65 15.88
CA THR A 31 -1.08 3.48 15.02
C THR A 31 -2.56 3.37 14.68
N SER A 32 -2.89 3.21 13.39
CA SER A 32 -4.26 2.99 12.94
C SER A 32 -4.34 2.04 11.75
N ASP A 33 -5.35 1.18 11.76
CA ASP A 33 -5.61 0.26 10.66
C ASP A 33 -6.56 0.86 9.61
N ILE A 34 -6.31 0.53 8.35
CA ILE A 34 -7.15 0.89 7.20
C ILE A 34 -7.41 -0.35 6.37
N ARG A 35 -8.67 -0.55 5.96
CA ARG A 35 -9.04 -1.52 4.93
C ARG A 35 -9.10 -0.84 3.59
N LEU A 36 -8.41 -1.41 2.61
CA LEU A 36 -8.22 -0.81 1.30
C LEU A 36 -8.56 -1.82 0.20
N PRO A 37 -9.23 -1.42 -0.88
CA PRO A 37 -9.40 -2.30 -2.03
C PRO A 37 -8.04 -2.59 -2.67
N ALA A 38 -7.84 -3.81 -3.16
CA ALA A 38 -6.54 -4.22 -3.71
C ALA A 38 -6.12 -3.44 -4.98
N GLU A 39 -7.09 -2.89 -5.70
CA GLU A 39 -6.90 -2.09 -6.91
C GLU A 39 -6.78 -0.58 -6.64
N ILE A 40 -6.64 -0.16 -5.37
CA ILE A 40 -6.51 1.27 -5.03
C ILE A 40 -5.30 1.90 -5.75
N THR A 41 -5.49 3.13 -6.23
CA THR A 41 -4.41 3.95 -6.81
C THR A 41 -3.54 4.54 -5.71
N PHE A 42 -2.31 4.93 -6.02
CA PHE A 42 -1.43 5.59 -5.06
C PHE A 42 -2.03 6.92 -4.57
N SER A 43 -2.67 7.68 -5.46
CA SER A 43 -3.33 8.94 -5.09
C SER A 43 -4.46 8.73 -4.08
N ASP A 44 -5.31 7.72 -4.31
CA ASP A 44 -6.43 7.43 -3.40
C ASP A 44 -5.95 6.78 -2.10
N LEU A 45 -4.87 6.00 -2.16
CA LEU A 45 -4.18 5.47 -0.98
C LEU A 45 -3.69 6.59 -0.07
N LEU A 46 -2.99 7.59 -0.63
CA LEU A 46 -2.54 8.75 0.13
C LEU A 46 -3.71 9.52 0.75
N LYS A 47 -4.82 9.70 0.03
CA LYS A 47 -6.02 10.34 0.60
C LYS A 47 -6.57 9.58 1.80
N GLU A 48 -6.63 8.26 1.74
CA GLU A 48 -7.10 7.43 2.87
C GLU A 48 -6.13 7.49 4.06
N ILE A 49 -4.82 7.44 3.80
CA ILE A 49 -3.80 7.62 4.84
C ILE A 49 -3.92 9.00 5.49
N ASN A 50 -3.96 10.07 4.70
CA ASN A 50 -4.05 11.45 5.16
C ASN A 50 -5.34 11.71 5.95
N ARG A 51 -6.46 11.16 5.48
CA ARG A 51 -7.74 11.22 6.20
C ARG A 51 -7.68 10.50 7.55
N LYS A 52 -6.93 9.40 7.65
CA LYS A 52 -6.83 8.59 8.87
C LYS A 52 -5.82 9.11 9.87
N LEU A 53 -4.72 9.68 9.39
CA LEU A 53 -3.65 10.25 10.21
C LEU A 53 -3.85 11.75 10.48
N GLU A 54 -4.82 12.39 9.83
CA GLU A 54 -5.04 13.84 9.87
C GLU A 54 -3.75 14.63 9.53
N CYS A 55 -3.04 14.15 8.50
CA CYS A 55 -1.72 14.65 8.13
C CYS A 55 -1.56 14.75 6.60
N ASP A 56 -0.57 15.51 6.12
CA ASP A 56 -0.21 15.61 4.70
C ASP A 56 1.00 14.72 4.38
N VAL A 57 0.71 13.43 4.22
CA VAL A 57 1.67 12.41 3.79
C VAL A 57 1.74 12.40 2.27
N ASN A 58 2.96 12.46 1.75
CA ASN A 58 3.25 12.33 0.32
C ASN A 58 4.03 11.06 -0.01
N THR A 59 4.75 10.48 0.97
CA THR A 59 5.53 9.26 0.81
C THR A 59 5.43 8.41 2.08
N PHE A 60 5.61 7.10 1.94
CA PHE A 60 5.65 6.18 3.08
C PHE A 60 6.61 5.04 2.82
N LYS A 61 7.00 4.34 3.88
CA LYS A 61 7.74 3.08 3.79
C LYS A 61 6.83 1.93 4.17
N TYR A 62 6.91 0.79 3.48
CA TYR A 62 6.19 -0.42 3.88
C TYR A 62 7.18 -1.53 4.25
N LYS A 63 6.74 -2.42 5.14
CA LYS A 63 7.52 -3.53 5.65
C LYS A 63 6.80 -4.84 5.34
N ILE A 64 7.43 -5.69 4.51
CA ILE A 64 6.95 -7.06 4.25
C ILE A 64 7.60 -8.06 5.21
N ASN A 65 8.89 -7.88 5.53
CA ASN A 65 9.66 -8.75 6.40
C ASN A 65 10.59 -7.93 7.31
N ASP A 66 11.29 -8.59 8.22
CA ASP A 66 12.18 -7.93 9.19
C ASP A 66 13.49 -7.39 8.62
N GLU A 67 13.73 -7.55 7.31
CA GLU A 67 15.02 -7.25 6.70
C GLU A 67 15.08 -5.83 6.10
N GLU A 68 14.01 -5.38 5.42
CA GLU A 68 14.05 -4.10 4.72
C GLU A 68 12.70 -3.36 4.69
N MET A 69 12.76 -2.03 4.88
CA MET A 69 11.64 -1.12 4.66
C MET A 69 11.78 -0.48 3.27
N ILE A 70 10.78 -0.69 2.42
CA ILE A 70 10.79 -0.20 1.03
C ILE A 70 10.00 1.10 0.95
N MET A 71 10.57 2.11 0.31
CA MET A 71 9.95 3.41 0.13
C MET A 71 8.96 3.41 -1.06
N VAL A 72 7.84 4.12 -0.90
CA VAL A 72 6.81 4.31 -1.92
C VAL A 72 6.54 5.80 -2.05
N GLU A 73 6.88 6.36 -3.21
CA GLU A 73 6.75 7.81 -3.47
C GLU A 73 5.86 8.13 -4.66
N ASN A 74 5.49 7.11 -5.45
CA ASN A 74 4.70 7.28 -6.66
C ASN A 74 3.88 6.02 -7.00
N GLU A 75 3.06 6.14 -8.05
CA GLU A 75 2.21 5.07 -8.57
C GLU A 75 3.01 3.85 -9.06
N GLY A 76 4.21 4.06 -9.62
CA GLY A 76 5.09 2.97 -10.05
C GLY A 76 5.54 2.11 -8.88
N ASP A 77 6.03 2.74 -7.82
CA ASP A 77 6.45 2.06 -6.59
C ASP A 77 5.29 1.31 -5.95
N TRP A 78 4.10 1.91 -5.93
CA TRP A 78 2.90 1.28 -5.38
C TRP A 78 2.48 0.05 -6.19
N ASN A 79 2.58 0.10 -7.52
CA ASN A 79 2.29 -1.06 -8.36
C ASN A 79 3.29 -2.19 -8.14
N ILE A 80 4.58 -1.87 -7.92
CA ILE A 80 5.59 -2.87 -7.53
C ILE A 80 5.26 -3.46 -6.16
N ALA A 81 4.87 -2.64 -5.18
CA ALA A 81 4.45 -3.11 -3.87
C ALA A 81 3.25 -4.06 -3.96
N LYS A 82 2.21 -3.71 -4.73
CA LYS A 82 1.05 -4.59 -4.97
C LYS A 82 1.45 -5.93 -5.59
N MET A 83 2.38 -5.93 -6.56
CA MET A 83 2.92 -7.18 -7.15
C MET A 83 3.61 -8.03 -6.08
N ASN A 84 4.50 -7.44 -5.28
CA ASN A 84 5.22 -8.13 -4.22
C ASN A 84 4.27 -8.72 -3.16
N LEU A 85 3.28 -7.94 -2.71
CA LEU A 85 2.26 -8.38 -1.77
C LEU A 85 1.46 -9.57 -2.32
N ARG A 86 1.10 -9.53 -3.61
CA ARG A 86 0.39 -10.63 -4.28
C ARG A 86 1.24 -11.89 -4.39
N GLU A 87 2.51 -11.77 -4.82
CA GLU A 87 3.43 -12.91 -4.95
C GLU A 87 3.65 -13.62 -3.62
N GLN A 88 3.76 -12.85 -2.55
CA GLN A 88 3.95 -13.35 -1.19
C GLN A 88 2.65 -13.71 -0.47
N LYS A 89 1.49 -13.53 -1.11
CA LYS A 89 0.15 -13.77 -0.56
C LYS A 89 -0.11 -12.99 0.75
N ILE A 90 0.41 -11.78 0.81
CA ILE A 90 0.27 -10.88 1.96
C ILE A 90 -1.01 -10.07 1.77
N SER A 91 -1.90 -10.18 2.74
CA SER A 91 -3.11 -9.35 2.82
C SER A 91 -3.04 -8.30 3.92
N CYS A 92 -2.07 -8.41 4.83
CA CYS A 92 -1.89 -7.52 5.97
C CYS A 92 -0.44 -7.05 6.04
N PHE A 93 -0.19 -5.75 6.12
CA PHE A 93 1.17 -5.20 6.19
C PHE A 93 1.20 -3.86 6.92
N ASP A 94 2.40 -3.49 7.37
CA ASP A 94 2.62 -2.23 8.06
C ASP A 94 3.24 -1.20 7.12
N ILE A 95 2.82 0.05 7.29
CA ILE A 95 3.51 1.21 6.74
C ILE A 95 4.02 2.12 7.85
N TYR A 96 5.05 2.89 7.52
CA TYR A 96 5.74 3.82 8.38
C TYR A 96 5.84 5.16 7.67
N ILE A 97 5.32 6.20 8.30
CA ILE A 97 5.36 7.57 7.78
C ILE A 97 6.63 8.24 8.30
N VAL A 98 7.52 8.63 7.39
CA VAL A 98 8.86 9.16 7.70
C VAL A 98 8.96 10.68 7.52
N GLU A 99 8.27 11.24 6.53
CA GLU A 99 8.30 12.68 6.26
C GLU A 99 6.89 13.20 6.03
N ILE A 100 6.57 14.33 6.66
CA ILE A 100 5.33 15.05 6.48
C ILE A 100 5.66 16.42 5.90
N THR A 101 4.92 16.85 4.89
CA THR A 101 5.06 18.23 4.41
C THR A 101 4.28 19.12 5.37
N ILE A 102 4.99 19.80 6.27
CA ILE A 102 4.35 20.82 7.11
C ILE A 102 4.18 22.06 6.23
N GLU A 103 2.97 22.26 5.69
CA GLU A 103 2.61 23.55 5.11
C GLU A 103 2.77 24.62 6.20
N LYS A 104 3.50 25.69 5.87
CA LYS A 104 4.06 26.70 6.81
C LYS A 104 3.06 27.47 7.68
N GLU A 105 1.77 27.13 7.70
CA GLU A 105 0.75 27.87 8.45
C GLU A 105 0.50 27.37 9.88
N GLN A 106 1.10 26.25 10.32
CA GLN A 106 0.98 25.78 11.72
C GLN A 106 2.28 25.80 12.54
N ALA A 107 3.31 26.53 12.10
CA ALA A 107 4.56 26.68 12.86
C ALA A 107 4.43 27.54 14.15
N VAL A 108 3.24 28.05 14.50
CA VAL A 108 3.06 29.00 15.61
C VAL A 108 2.73 28.33 16.96
N VAL A 109 2.38 27.05 17.00
CA VAL A 109 1.90 26.41 18.26
C VAL A 109 2.91 25.46 18.91
N LEU A 110 4.02 25.10 18.25
CA LEU A 110 4.99 24.11 18.77
C LEU A 110 6.25 24.69 19.44
N LEU A 111 6.30 25.99 19.72
CA LEU A 111 7.42 26.65 20.43
C LEU A 111 6.99 27.51 21.63
N ALA A 112 5.83 27.26 22.24
CA ALA A 112 5.41 27.91 23.48
C ALA A 112 5.55 26.99 24.69
#